data_AF-K2CQV9-F1
#
_entry.id   AF-K2CQV9-F1
#
_cell.length_a   1.000
_cell.length_b   1.000
_cell.length_c   1.000
_cell.angle_alpha   90.00
_cell.angle_beta   90.00
_cell.angle_gamma   90.00
#
_symmetry.space_group_name_H-M   'P 1'
#
loop_
_entity.id
_entity.type
_entity.pdbx_description
1 polymer ?
#
loop_
_entity_poly.entity_id
_entity_poly.type
_entity_poly.pdbx_seq_one_letter_code
_entity_poly.pdbx_strand_id
1 'polypeptide(L)'
;MNLLKKIINFSLPNWLIAMLVLVFILRIPSFFEPFSYGDEMIYLTLGEAIRQGLVLYRDIHDNKPPLLYILAAIAGNVFWFRAILAFWNIIYIVIFWVLLKRLLPKNPKGQKVGTFIFAILSTIPLFEGQIANSEVFMIGFSILAFLILLSNNLNTNKILGAGIMFSIATLFKVPAAFEMPIIVILWLFEEKFNLGGLIKVSKKTIILLLGFIAPILLTFVWYFSRNGLSEYIGAAFVQNVGYLSSWRPDDIQKSFIDRNLPLLIRGFIVFATVTILYIYRKKLSPTFIFATIWLLLSLFAATLSERPYP
;
A
#
# COMPACT_ATOMS: atom_id res chain seq x y z
N MET A 1 -12.75 1.86 32.48
CA MET A 1 -13.58 2.57 31.47
C MET A 1 -13.17 4.02 31.22
N ASN A 2 -12.57 4.74 32.19
CA ASN A 2 -12.17 6.16 32.03
C ASN A 2 -10.77 6.41 31.43
N LEU A 3 -9.84 5.45 31.47
CA LEU A 3 -8.52 5.60 30.81
C LEU A 3 -8.59 5.50 29.28
N LEU A 4 -9.38 4.54 28.75
CA LEU A 4 -9.60 4.36 27.31
C LEU A 4 -10.27 5.58 26.64
N LYS A 5 -11.19 6.25 27.35
CA LYS A 5 -11.82 7.50 26.88
C LYS A 5 -10.85 8.70 26.80
N LYS A 6 -9.77 8.69 27.61
CA LYS A 6 -8.79 9.79 27.65
C LYS A 6 -7.76 9.71 26.52
N ILE A 7 -7.45 8.50 26.04
CA ILE A 7 -6.50 8.26 24.94
C ILE A 7 -7.21 8.42 23.59
N ILE A 8 -8.48 8.02 23.51
CA ILE A 8 -9.30 8.06 22.30
C ILE A 8 -10.38 9.11 22.49
N ASN A 9 -10.04 10.38 22.30
CA ASN A 9 -11.02 11.48 22.24
C ASN A 9 -11.78 11.45 20.90
N PHE A 10 -12.26 10.26 20.51
CA PHE A 10 -12.83 9.94 19.21
C PHE A 10 -13.84 8.81 19.37
N SER A 11 -15.11 9.15 19.58
CA SER A 11 -16.17 8.15 19.62
C SER A 11 -16.42 7.61 18.21
N LEU A 12 -16.20 6.31 18.01
CA LEU A 12 -16.66 5.64 16.80
C LEU A 12 -18.20 5.64 16.77
N PRO A 13 -18.84 5.97 15.65
CA PRO A 13 -20.30 5.93 15.57
C PRO A 13 -20.80 4.49 15.67
N ASN A 14 -21.97 4.28 16.28
CA ASN A 14 -22.54 2.94 16.52
C ASN A 14 -22.61 2.07 15.26
N TRP A 15 -22.93 2.67 14.10
CA TRP A 15 -22.97 1.93 12.83
C TRP A 15 -21.59 1.38 12.43
N LEU A 16 -20.52 2.12 12.71
CA LEU A 16 -19.15 1.70 12.40
C LEU A 16 -18.74 0.59 13.37
N ILE A 17 -19.04 0.72 14.66
CA ILE A 17 -18.80 -0.34 15.65
C ILE A 17 -19.50 -1.63 15.24
N ALA A 18 -20.80 -1.57 14.92
CA ALA A 18 -21.57 -2.74 14.47
C ALA A 18 -20.97 -3.38 13.22
N MET A 19 -20.54 -2.57 12.25
CA MET A 19 -19.87 -3.06 11.03
C MET A 19 -18.51 -3.70 11.34
N LEU A 20 -17.68 -3.11 12.18
CA LEU A 20 -16.37 -3.66 12.56
C LEU A 20 -16.51 -4.98 13.33
N VAL A 21 -17.51 -5.07 14.21
CA VAL A 21 -17.86 -6.32 14.91
C VAL A 21 -18.31 -7.38 13.91
N LEU A 22 -19.17 -7.02 12.96
CA LEU A 22 -19.61 -7.96 11.91
C LEU A 22 -18.44 -8.44 11.06
N VAL A 23 -17.57 -7.53 10.61
CA VAL A 23 -16.34 -7.86 9.85
C VAL A 23 -15.46 -8.83 10.64
N PHE A 24 -15.27 -8.59 11.94
CA PHE A 24 -14.49 -9.49 12.79
C PHE A 24 -15.13 -10.87 12.91
N ILE A 25 -16.43 -10.93 13.22
CA ILE A 25 -17.17 -12.18 13.37
C ILE A 25 -17.12 -13.01 12.08
N LEU A 26 -17.31 -12.38 10.92
CA LEU A 26 -17.25 -13.05 9.62
C LEU A 26 -15.85 -13.55 9.25
N ARG A 27 -14.79 -13.04 9.90
CA ARG A 27 -13.41 -13.54 9.74
C ARG A 27 -13.09 -14.72 10.65
N ILE A 28 -13.84 -14.97 11.72
CA ILE A 28 -13.54 -16.05 12.68
C ILE A 28 -13.37 -17.41 12.00
N PRO A 29 -14.23 -17.83 11.05
CA PRO A 29 -14.06 -19.12 10.37
C PRO A 29 -12.69 -19.25 9.68
N SER A 30 -12.17 -18.18 9.09
CA SER A 30 -10.89 -18.25 8.36
C SER A 30 -9.70 -18.51 9.27
N PHE A 31 -9.80 -18.28 10.58
CA PHE A 31 -8.71 -18.56 11.52
C PHE A 31 -8.47 -20.07 11.68
N PHE A 32 -9.50 -20.87 11.46
CA PHE A 32 -9.50 -22.32 11.66
C PHE A 32 -9.45 -23.10 10.34
N GLU A 33 -9.58 -22.42 9.21
CA GLU A 33 -9.36 -23.04 7.91
C GLU A 33 -7.94 -23.62 7.83
N PRO A 34 -7.77 -24.86 7.33
CA PRO A 34 -6.45 -25.45 7.17
C PRO A 34 -5.60 -24.67 6.16
N PHE A 35 -4.35 -25.08 5.99
CA PHE A 35 -3.47 -24.56 4.95
C PHE A 35 -4.11 -24.79 3.57
N SER A 36 -4.72 -23.74 3.02
CA SER A 36 -5.49 -23.78 1.78
C SER A 36 -4.91 -22.88 0.70
N TYR A 37 -4.07 -21.91 1.07
CA TYR A 37 -3.49 -20.92 0.18
C TYR A 37 -1.94 -21.03 0.20
N GLY A 38 -1.34 -21.29 -0.96
CA GLY A 38 0.08 -21.64 -1.08
C GLY A 38 1.02 -20.53 -0.58
N ASP A 39 0.71 -19.28 -0.88
CA ASP A 39 1.47 -18.12 -0.42
C ASP A 39 1.58 -18.03 1.11
N GLU A 40 0.48 -18.27 1.85
CA GLU A 40 0.53 -18.24 3.32
C GLU A 40 1.49 -19.30 3.88
N MET A 41 1.59 -20.46 3.21
CA MET A 41 2.53 -21.51 3.56
C MET A 41 3.98 -21.09 3.28
N ILE A 42 4.24 -20.42 2.16
CA ILE A 42 5.56 -19.84 1.84
C ILE A 42 5.95 -18.84 2.94
N TYR A 43 5.05 -17.90 3.28
CA TYR A 43 5.33 -16.86 4.28
C TYR A 43 5.61 -17.46 5.66
N LEU A 44 4.83 -18.45 6.09
CA LEU A 44 5.04 -19.13 7.36
C LEU A 44 6.31 -19.99 7.36
N THR A 45 6.68 -20.60 6.23
CA THR A 45 7.94 -21.35 6.11
C THR A 45 9.14 -20.42 6.28
N LEU A 46 9.13 -19.26 5.60
CA LEU A 46 10.17 -18.23 5.78
C LEU A 46 10.15 -17.66 7.20
N GLY A 47 8.96 -17.47 7.78
CA GLY A 47 8.80 -17.05 9.18
C GLY A 47 9.42 -18.04 10.17
N GLU A 48 9.21 -19.33 9.95
CA GLU A 48 9.79 -20.39 10.77
C GLU A 48 11.32 -20.46 10.63
N ALA A 49 11.85 -20.28 9.41
CA ALA A 49 13.29 -20.16 9.20
C ALA A 49 13.90 -18.99 9.99
N ILE A 50 13.24 -17.83 10.02
CA ILE A 50 13.66 -16.68 10.85
C ILE A 50 13.68 -17.07 12.34
N ARG A 51 12.66 -17.79 12.83
CA ARG A 51 12.60 -18.26 14.22
C ARG A 51 13.71 -19.25 14.57
N GLN A 52 14.19 -20.02 13.60
CA GLN A 52 15.33 -20.93 13.74
C GLN A 52 16.69 -20.22 13.64
N GLY A 53 16.70 -18.89 13.48
CA GLY A 53 17.92 -18.09 13.43
C GLY A 53 18.55 -18.00 12.04
N LEU A 54 17.87 -18.47 11.00
CA LEU A 54 18.31 -18.28 9.62
C LEU A 54 18.16 -16.82 9.20
N VAL A 55 19.13 -16.35 8.42
CA VAL A 55 19.11 -15.00 7.85
C VAL A 55 18.28 -15.04 6.57
N LEU A 56 17.12 -14.39 6.61
CA LEU A 56 16.23 -14.19 5.46
C LEU A 56 17.02 -13.66 4.23
N TYR A 57 16.60 -14.04 3.04
CA TYR A 57 17.26 -13.82 1.75
C TYR A 57 18.59 -14.56 1.54
N ARG A 58 19.49 -14.54 2.52
CA ARG A 58 20.79 -15.21 2.45
C ARG A 58 20.67 -16.73 2.51
N ASP A 59 19.94 -17.23 3.52
CA ASP A 59 19.83 -18.67 3.79
C ASP A 59 18.54 -19.26 3.18
N ILE A 60 17.48 -18.45 3.06
CA ILE A 60 16.17 -18.83 2.49
C ILE A 60 15.44 -17.57 2.01
N HIS A 61 14.74 -17.65 0.87
CA HIS A 61 14.13 -16.47 0.29
C HIS A 61 12.86 -16.75 -0.52
N ASP A 62 12.10 -15.67 -0.72
CA ASP A 62 11.04 -15.49 -1.70
C ASP A 62 11.08 -14.02 -2.16
N ASN A 63 10.35 -13.67 -3.22
CA ASN A 63 10.50 -12.41 -3.95
C ASN A 63 9.80 -11.18 -3.31
N LYS A 64 9.20 -11.33 -2.13
CA LYS A 64 8.58 -10.21 -1.40
C LYS A 64 9.56 -9.49 -0.44
N PRO A 65 9.29 -8.20 -0.13
CA PRO A 65 10.00 -7.46 0.91
C PRO A 65 9.80 -8.04 2.34
N PRO A 66 10.63 -7.65 3.32
CA PRO A 66 10.86 -8.48 4.51
C PRO A 66 9.76 -8.47 5.56
N LEU A 67 8.93 -7.41 5.63
CA LEU A 67 8.00 -7.26 6.76
C LEU A 67 6.93 -8.34 6.82
N LEU A 68 6.54 -8.89 5.67
CA LEU A 68 5.58 -9.99 5.62
C LEU A 68 6.11 -11.23 6.33
N TYR A 69 7.36 -11.62 6.06
CA TYR A 69 7.96 -12.80 6.66
C TYR A 69 8.31 -12.59 8.14
N ILE A 70 8.72 -11.37 8.51
CA ILE A 70 8.90 -11.01 9.92
C ILE A 70 7.56 -11.12 10.66
N LEU A 71 6.47 -10.68 10.05
CA LEU A 71 5.13 -10.82 10.63
C LEU A 71 4.70 -12.28 10.73
N ALA A 72 5.02 -13.10 9.71
CA ALA A 72 4.79 -14.54 9.74
C ALA A 72 5.62 -15.24 10.84
N ALA A 73 6.86 -14.81 11.08
CA ALA A 73 7.70 -15.28 12.19
C ALA A 73 7.08 -14.93 13.55
N ILE A 74 6.54 -13.73 13.70
CA ILE A 74 5.82 -13.31 14.91
C ILE A 74 4.54 -14.14 15.11
N ALA A 75 3.82 -14.42 14.04
CA ALA A 75 2.60 -15.22 14.09
C ALA A 75 2.89 -16.68 14.47
N GLY A 76 3.95 -17.28 13.91
CA GLY A 76 4.37 -18.66 14.16
C GLY A 76 3.44 -19.75 13.61
N ASN A 77 2.19 -19.45 13.32
CA ASN A 77 1.23 -20.35 12.67
C ASN A 77 0.14 -19.57 11.92
N VAL A 78 -0.63 -20.30 11.10
CA VAL A 78 -1.68 -19.72 10.25
C VAL A 78 -2.81 -19.06 11.04
N PHE A 79 -3.19 -19.64 12.19
CA PHE A 79 -4.25 -19.09 13.05
C PHE A 79 -3.90 -17.66 13.48
N TRP A 80 -2.71 -17.47 14.07
CA TRP A 80 -2.29 -16.14 14.53
C TRP A 80 -2.01 -15.20 13.37
N PHE A 81 -1.56 -15.71 12.23
CA PHE A 81 -1.28 -14.86 11.07
C PHE A 81 -2.55 -14.23 10.51
N ARG A 82 -3.62 -15.03 10.39
CA ARG A 82 -4.96 -14.56 9.99
C ARG A 82 -5.64 -13.74 11.08
N ALA A 83 -5.43 -14.04 12.36
CA ALA A 83 -5.92 -13.23 13.46
C ALA A 83 -5.30 -11.82 13.46
N ILE A 84 -3.97 -11.72 13.28
CA ILE A 84 -3.26 -10.44 13.11
C ILE A 84 -3.85 -9.66 11.93
N LEU A 85 -4.08 -10.32 10.80
CA LEU A 85 -4.72 -9.70 9.64
C LEU A 85 -6.12 -9.16 9.98
N ALA A 86 -6.94 -9.91 10.71
CA ALA A 86 -8.29 -9.47 11.07
C ALA A 86 -8.28 -8.20 11.93
N PHE A 87 -7.39 -8.12 12.92
CA PHE A 87 -7.21 -6.89 13.70
C PHE A 87 -6.66 -5.75 12.85
N TRP A 88 -5.70 -6.03 11.95
CA TRP A 88 -5.17 -5.03 11.03
C TRP A 88 -6.24 -4.47 10.08
N ASN A 89 -7.13 -5.33 9.59
CA ASN A 89 -8.27 -4.94 8.75
C ASN A 89 -9.22 -3.99 9.47
N ILE A 90 -9.57 -4.27 10.73
CA ILE A 90 -10.36 -3.34 11.55
C ILE A 90 -9.67 -1.98 11.65
N ILE A 91 -8.35 -1.97 11.92
CA ILE A 91 -7.56 -0.74 12.05
C ILE A 91 -7.62 0.06 10.75
N TYR A 92 -7.31 -0.56 9.60
CA TYR A 92 -7.28 0.19 8.35
C TYR A 92 -8.68 0.61 7.85
N ILE A 93 -9.76 -0.10 8.20
CA ILE A 93 -11.14 0.34 7.94
C ILE A 93 -11.44 1.63 8.72
N VAL A 94 -11.01 1.72 9.98
CA VAL A 94 -11.16 2.94 10.77
C VAL A 94 -10.35 4.07 10.16
N ILE A 95 -9.09 3.84 9.78
CA ILE A 95 -8.23 4.85 9.13
C ILE A 95 -8.89 5.33 7.83
N PHE A 96 -9.43 4.42 7.02
CA PHE A 96 -10.14 4.75 5.79
C PHE A 96 -11.41 5.57 6.04
N TRP A 97 -12.20 5.25 7.06
CA TRP A 97 -13.32 6.08 7.47
C TRP A 97 -12.88 7.49 7.87
N VAL A 98 -11.78 7.63 8.62
CA VAL A 98 -11.23 8.96 8.96
C VAL A 98 -10.79 9.71 7.71
N LEU A 99 -10.20 9.02 6.73
CA LEU A 99 -9.86 9.61 5.43
C LEU A 99 -11.12 10.08 4.69
N LEU A 100 -12.19 9.28 4.65
CA LEU A 100 -13.45 9.71 4.03
C LEU A 100 -14.07 10.91 4.75
N LYS A 101 -13.97 11.01 6.08
CA LYS A 101 -14.41 12.23 6.80
C LYS A 101 -13.67 13.47 6.34
N ARG A 102 -12.38 13.33 6.00
CA ARG A 102 -11.56 14.43 5.48
C ARG A 102 -11.89 14.79 4.04
N LEU A 103 -12.13 13.78 3.21
CA LEU A 103 -12.44 13.94 1.78
C LEU A 103 -13.89 14.39 1.53
N LEU A 104 -14.83 14.01 2.41
CA LEU A 104 -16.26 14.21 2.23
C LEU A 104 -16.89 14.88 3.46
N PRO A 105 -16.37 16.02 3.99
CA PRO A 105 -16.74 16.56 5.31
C PRO A 105 -18.23 16.88 5.45
N LYS A 106 -18.90 17.24 4.35
CA LYS A 106 -20.34 17.57 4.30
C LYS A 106 -21.22 16.44 3.77
N ASN A 107 -20.68 15.24 3.55
CA ASN A 107 -21.42 14.11 2.98
C ASN A 107 -21.29 12.85 3.87
N PRO A 108 -21.98 12.81 5.03
CA PRO A 108 -21.92 11.66 5.94
C PRO A 108 -22.47 10.37 5.32
N LYS A 109 -23.43 10.46 4.39
CA LYS A 109 -23.93 9.31 3.63
C LYS A 109 -22.82 8.69 2.77
N GLY A 110 -22.07 9.53 2.04
CA GLY A 110 -20.92 9.10 1.23
C GLY A 110 -19.79 8.51 2.07
N GLN A 111 -19.51 9.10 3.24
CA GLN A 111 -18.56 8.52 4.21
C GLN A 111 -18.99 7.11 4.62
N LYS A 112 -20.24 6.92 5.04
CA LYS A 112 -20.77 5.63 5.48
C LYS A 112 -20.75 4.60 4.35
N VAL A 113 -21.34 4.93 3.19
CA VAL A 113 -21.41 4.03 2.03
C VAL A 113 -20.01 3.66 1.53
N GLY A 114 -19.11 4.63 1.41
CA GLY A 114 -17.73 4.38 1.01
C GLY A 114 -17.00 3.46 1.97
N THR A 115 -17.15 3.65 3.29
CA THR A 115 -16.56 2.76 4.30
C THR A 115 -17.14 1.35 4.22
N PHE A 116 -18.46 1.20 4.03
CA PHE A 116 -19.07 -0.13 3.86
C PHE A 116 -18.54 -0.85 2.63
N ILE A 117 -18.50 -0.18 1.48
CA ILE A 117 -17.95 -0.75 0.24
C ILE A 117 -16.50 -1.18 0.44
N PHE A 118 -15.68 -0.31 1.04
CA PHE A 118 -14.28 -0.63 1.32
C PHE A 118 -14.13 -1.80 2.29
N ALA A 119 -14.93 -1.87 3.36
CA ALA A 119 -14.88 -2.97 4.33
C ALA A 119 -15.24 -4.31 3.68
N ILE A 120 -16.24 -4.33 2.78
CA ILE A 120 -16.61 -5.52 2.01
C ILE A 120 -15.48 -5.90 1.06
N LEU A 121 -15.05 -4.99 0.19
CA LEU A 121 -14.03 -5.29 -0.84
C LEU A 121 -12.68 -5.71 -0.25
N SER A 122 -12.30 -5.17 0.92
CA SER A 122 -11.06 -5.53 1.62
C SER A 122 -11.17 -6.79 2.50
N THR A 123 -12.32 -7.45 2.53
CA THR A 123 -12.57 -8.64 3.38
C THR A 123 -13.09 -9.84 2.61
N ILE A 124 -13.76 -9.66 1.47
CA ILE A 124 -14.37 -10.78 0.75
C ILE A 124 -13.32 -11.71 0.10
N PRO A 125 -13.61 -13.03 0.05
CA PRO A 125 -12.79 -14.02 -0.66
C PRO A 125 -12.46 -13.72 -2.10
N LEU A 126 -13.37 -13.05 -2.82
CA LEU A 126 -13.17 -12.69 -4.22
C LEU A 126 -11.90 -11.85 -4.45
N PHE A 127 -11.49 -11.03 -3.47
CA PHE A 127 -10.30 -10.20 -3.52
C PHE A 127 -9.24 -10.62 -2.48
N GLU A 128 -9.31 -11.87 -2.01
CA GLU A 128 -8.37 -12.44 -1.04
C GLU A 128 -8.26 -11.64 0.27
N GLY A 129 -9.27 -10.86 0.64
CA GLY A 129 -9.21 -9.95 1.79
C GLY A 129 -9.07 -10.64 3.16
N GLN A 130 -9.39 -11.93 3.22
CA GLN A 130 -9.27 -12.81 4.38
C GLN A 130 -7.93 -13.56 4.45
N ILE A 131 -7.13 -13.53 3.38
CA ILE A 131 -5.83 -14.22 3.29
C ILE A 131 -4.73 -13.28 3.78
N ALA A 132 -3.79 -13.79 4.58
CA ALA A 132 -2.67 -13.04 5.11
C ALA A 132 -1.60 -12.74 4.05
N ASN A 133 -1.96 -11.93 3.05
CA ASN A 133 -1.11 -11.54 1.93
C ASN A 133 -0.57 -10.10 2.08
N SER A 134 0.59 -9.84 1.46
CA SER A 134 1.30 -8.55 1.52
C SER A 134 0.45 -7.34 1.09
N GLU A 135 -0.44 -7.56 0.13
CA GLU A 135 -1.36 -6.64 -0.49
C GLU A 135 -2.31 -6.07 0.55
N VAL A 136 -2.82 -6.92 1.44
CA VAL A 136 -3.78 -6.53 2.45
C VAL A 136 -3.09 -5.81 3.61
N PHE A 137 -1.83 -6.18 3.90
CA PHE A 137 -1.02 -5.50 4.93
C PHE A 137 -0.58 -4.09 4.52
N MET A 138 -0.20 -3.86 3.26
CA MET A 138 0.26 -2.54 2.81
C MET A 138 -0.84 -1.46 2.86
N ILE A 139 -2.12 -1.82 2.65
CA ILE A 139 -3.25 -0.89 2.51
C ILE A 139 -3.34 0.10 3.68
N GLY A 140 -3.26 -0.38 4.92
CA GLY A 140 -3.42 0.49 6.09
C GLY A 140 -2.36 1.58 6.19
N PHE A 141 -1.11 1.24 5.86
CA PHE A 141 0.01 2.18 5.87
C PHE A 141 -0.12 3.20 4.74
N SER A 142 -0.49 2.76 3.54
CA SER A 142 -0.78 3.63 2.40
C SER A 142 -1.88 4.66 2.69
N ILE A 143 -3.03 4.21 3.21
CA ILE A 143 -4.15 5.09 3.55
C ILE A 143 -3.74 6.06 4.68
N LEU A 144 -2.98 5.59 5.66
CA LEU A 144 -2.47 6.44 6.75
C LEU A 144 -1.52 7.51 6.22
N ALA A 145 -0.66 7.20 5.26
CA ALA A 145 0.21 8.18 4.61
C ALA A 145 -0.61 9.30 3.94
N PHE A 146 -1.63 8.94 3.15
CA PHE A 146 -2.53 9.93 2.53
C PHE A 146 -3.33 10.71 3.56
N LEU A 147 -3.82 10.06 4.61
CA LEU A 147 -4.51 10.73 5.69
C LEU A 147 -3.60 11.82 6.29
N ILE A 148 -2.34 11.51 6.59
CA ILE A 148 -1.38 12.50 7.12
C ILE A 148 -1.13 13.64 6.12
N LEU A 149 -0.87 13.30 4.85
CA LEU A 149 -0.51 14.25 3.79
C LEU A 149 -1.65 15.22 3.43
N LEU A 150 -2.90 14.77 3.54
CA LEU A 150 -4.07 15.61 3.28
C LEU A 150 -4.51 16.43 4.51
N SER A 151 -3.75 16.43 5.61
CA SER A 151 -4.12 17.19 6.80
C SER A 151 -4.01 18.71 6.61
N ASN A 152 -4.95 19.45 7.19
CA ASN A 152 -5.02 20.92 7.06
C ASN A 152 -3.78 21.66 7.59
N ASN A 153 -3.07 21.06 8.55
CA ASN A 153 -1.85 21.60 9.15
C ASN A 153 -0.65 20.72 8.79
N LEU A 154 -0.42 20.53 7.49
CA LEU A 154 0.72 19.78 6.98
C LEU A 154 2.02 20.52 7.30
N ASN A 155 3.00 19.80 7.88
CA ASN A 155 4.31 20.33 8.22
C ASN A 155 5.40 19.28 7.88
N THR A 156 6.67 19.66 8.02
CA THR A 156 7.82 18.80 7.71
C THR A 156 7.74 17.44 8.41
N ASN A 157 7.43 17.41 9.71
CA ASN A 157 7.37 16.15 10.49
C ASN A 157 6.28 15.20 9.97
N LYS A 158 5.13 15.75 9.56
CA LYS A 158 4.06 14.96 8.96
C LYS A 158 4.40 14.44 7.57
N ILE A 159 5.05 15.26 6.74
CA ILE A 159 5.51 14.81 5.42
C ILE A 159 6.53 13.68 5.58
N LEU A 160 7.49 13.84 6.50
CA LEU A 160 8.47 12.81 6.84
C LEU A 160 7.77 11.54 7.36
N GLY A 161 6.84 11.68 8.30
CA GLY A 161 6.07 10.56 8.85
C GLY A 161 5.24 9.82 7.80
N ALA A 162 4.63 10.53 6.84
CA ALA A 162 3.94 9.91 5.72
C ALA A 162 4.90 9.15 4.79
N GLY A 163 6.12 9.68 4.58
CA GLY A 163 7.18 8.96 3.88
C GLY A 163 7.50 7.63 4.55
N ILE A 164 7.66 7.62 5.88
CA ILE A 164 7.87 6.40 6.67
C ILE A 164 6.71 5.42 6.48
N MET A 165 5.46 5.89 6.48
CA MET A 165 4.31 5.01 6.25
C MET A 165 4.33 4.39 4.85
N PHE A 166 4.65 5.16 3.79
CA PHE A 166 4.87 4.60 2.46
C PHE A 166 6.03 3.61 2.42
N SER A 167 7.10 3.85 3.19
CA SER A 167 8.23 2.92 3.31
C SER A 167 7.79 1.58 3.87
N ILE A 168 7.04 1.60 4.97
CA ILE A 168 6.51 0.39 5.61
C ILE A 168 5.57 -0.34 4.65
N ALA A 169 4.68 0.38 3.95
CA ALA A 169 3.82 -0.21 2.92
C ALA A 169 4.65 -0.92 1.82
N THR A 170 5.70 -0.26 1.31
CA THR A 170 6.62 -0.82 0.32
C THR A 170 7.39 -2.03 0.84
N LEU A 171 7.76 -2.04 2.13
CA LEU A 171 8.43 -3.15 2.79
C LEU A 171 7.49 -4.34 3.11
N PHE A 172 6.18 -4.20 2.86
CA PHE A 172 5.29 -5.34 2.64
C PHE A 172 5.18 -5.68 1.16
N LYS A 173 5.00 -4.69 0.27
CA LYS A 173 4.86 -4.91 -1.17
C LYS A 173 5.32 -3.70 -1.99
N VAL A 174 6.31 -3.90 -2.86
CA VAL A 174 6.98 -2.85 -3.67
C VAL A 174 6.01 -1.92 -4.43
N PRO A 175 4.93 -2.43 -5.07
CA PRO A 175 3.91 -1.60 -5.68
C PRO A 175 3.38 -0.40 -4.86
N ALA A 176 3.40 -0.45 -3.52
CA ALA A 176 2.99 0.69 -2.69
C ALA A 176 3.83 1.96 -2.92
N ALA A 177 5.10 1.83 -3.36
CA ALA A 177 5.95 2.97 -3.68
C ALA A 177 5.38 3.83 -4.82
N PHE A 178 4.61 3.22 -5.74
CA PHE A 178 3.98 3.91 -6.87
C PHE A 178 2.80 4.80 -6.46
N GLU A 179 2.43 4.83 -5.19
CA GLU A 179 1.41 5.74 -4.68
C GLU A 179 1.98 7.13 -4.32
N MET A 180 3.28 7.27 -4.05
CA MET A 180 3.89 8.56 -3.72
C MET A 180 3.74 9.63 -4.84
N PRO A 181 3.87 9.31 -6.14
CA PRO A 181 3.60 10.28 -7.20
C PRO A 181 2.23 10.95 -7.12
N ILE A 182 1.21 10.31 -6.53
CA ILE A 182 -0.14 10.88 -6.39
C ILE A 182 -0.08 12.21 -5.63
N ILE A 183 0.60 12.26 -4.47
CA ILE A 183 0.66 13.49 -3.67
C ILE A 183 1.55 14.55 -4.33
N VAL A 184 2.60 14.13 -5.04
CA VAL A 184 3.49 15.05 -5.77
C VAL A 184 2.72 15.74 -6.91
N ILE A 185 1.91 14.98 -7.65
CA ILE A 185 1.03 15.54 -8.69
C ILE A 185 0.03 16.53 -8.07
N LEU A 186 -0.57 16.20 -6.92
CA LEU A 186 -1.47 17.13 -6.24
C LEU A 186 -0.77 18.43 -5.81
N TRP A 187 0.44 18.36 -5.24
CA TRP A 187 1.21 19.57 -4.90
C TRP A 187 1.55 20.41 -6.14
N LEU A 188 1.81 19.76 -7.29
CA LEU A 188 2.00 20.47 -8.57
C LEU A 188 0.71 21.16 -9.04
N PHE A 189 -0.47 20.60 -8.76
CA PHE A 189 -1.75 21.20 -9.14
C PHE A 189 -2.08 22.45 -8.30
N GLU A 190 -1.65 22.45 -7.04
CA GLU A 190 -1.84 23.55 -6.09
C GLU A 190 -0.91 24.74 -6.34
N GLU A 191 0.33 24.49 -6.77
CA GLU A 191 1.33 25.53 -7.00
C GLU A 191 1.26 26.12 -8.42
N LYS A 192 1.82 27.31 -8.60
CA LYS A 192 1.99 27.91 -9.94
C LYS A 192 3.12 27.19 -10.66
N PHE A 193 2.96 26.98 -11.97
CA PHE A 193 4.00 26.39 -12.82
C PHE A 193 5.10 27.42 -13.14
N ASN A 194 5.90 27.75 -12.12
CA ASN A 194 7.07 28.63 -12.18
C ASN A 194 8.16 28.10 -11.24
N LEU A 195 9.37 28.66 -11.32
CA LEU A 195 10.52 28.18 -10.53
C LEU A 195 10.24 28.16 -9.02
N GLY A 196 9.56 29.18 -8.49
CA GLY A 196 9.22 29.24 -7.06
C GLY A 196 8.28 28.14 -6.61
N GLY A 197 7.22 27.85 -7.39
CA GLY A 197 6.29 26.76 -7.14
C GLY A 197 6.98 25.40 -7.22
N LEU A 198 7.81 25.18 -8.24
CA LEU A 198 8.58 23.95 -8.41
C LEU A 198 9.54 23.72 -7.23
N ILE A 199 10.25 24.75 -6.75
CA ILE A 199 11.12 24.64 -5.57
C ILE A 199 10.33 24.21 -4.32
N LYS A 200 9.13 24.74 -4.10
CA LYS A 200 8.29 24.34 -2.96
C LYS A 200 7.87 22.88 -3.03
N VAL A 201 7.42 22.42 -4.21
CA VAL A 201 7.06 21.02 -4.42
C VAL A 201 8.28 20.13 -4.21
N SER A 202 9.42 20.46 -4.82
CA SER A 202 10.67 19.71 -4.66
C SER A 202 11.11 19.59 -3.20
N LYS A 203 11.00 20.66 -2.40
CA LYS A 203 11.29 20.60 -0.96
C LYS A 203 10.39 19.60 -0.23
N LYS A 204 9.07 19.64 -0.47
CA LYS A 204 8.12 18.68 0.13
C LYS A 204 8.43 17.24 -0.33
N THR A 205 8.71 17.05 -1.62
CA THR A 205 9.08 15.74 -2.19
C THR A 205 10.36 15.19 -1.58
N ILE A 206 11.40 16.01 -1.39
CA ILE A 206 12.64 15.58 -0.73
C ILE A 206 12.35 15.14 0.71
N ILE A 207 11.57 15.90 1.48
CA ILE A 207 11.21 15.53 2.86
C ILE A 207 10.44 14.19 2.88
N LEU A 208 9.52 14.00 1.93
CA LEU A 208 8.77 12.74 1.79
C LEU A 208 9.72 11.57 1.49
N LEU A 209 10.65 11.78 0.54
CA LEU A 209 11.64 10.78 0.14
C LEU A 209 12.61 10.44 1.28
N LEU A 210 13.03 11.40 2.10
CA LEU A 210 13.85 11.13 3.28
C LEU A 210 13.12 10.19 4.26
N GLY A 211 11.83 10.44 4.50
CA GLY A 211 11.00 9.55 5.33
C GLY A 211 10.81 8.17 4.69
N PHE A 212 10.64 8.12 3.37
CA PHE A 212 10.49 6.89 2.60
C PHE A 212 11.75 6.02 2.60
N ILE A 213 12.90 6.63 2.38
CA ILE A 213 14.17 5.93 2.25
C ILE A 213 14.67 5.42 3.61
N ALA A 214 14.41 6.14 4.71
CA ALA A 214 14.98 5.82 6.02
C ALA A 214 14.71 4.37 6.49
N PRO A 215 13.47 3.84 6.54
CA PRO A 215 13.25 2.45 6.95
C PRO A 215 13.82 1.40 5.99
N ILE A 216 13.84 1.66 4.68
CA ILE A 216 14.47 0.78 3.67
C ILE A 216 16.00 0.77 3.86
N LEU A 217 16.63 1.90 4.15
CA LEU A 217 18.06 1.93 4.45
C LEU A 217 18.38 1.13 5.71
N LEU A 218 17.52 1.15 6.72
CA LEU A 218 17.70 0.32 7.92
C LEU A 218 17.70 -1.17 7.58
N THR A 219 16.84 -1.63 6.65
CA THR A 219 16.89 -3.03 6.21
C THR A 219 18.19 -3.32 5.44
N PHE A 220 18.64 -2.45 4.54
CA PHE A 220 19.94 -2.61 3.87
C PHE A 220 21.11 -2.72 4.85
N VAL A 221 21.17 -1.83 5.86
CA VAL A 221 22.22 -1.89 6.89
C VAL A 221 22.15 -3.21 7.66
N TRP A 222 20.96 -3.69 8.01
CA TRP A 222 20.80 -4.98 8.69
C TRP A 222 21.31 -6.14 7.83
N TYR A 223 20.89 -6.23 6.57
CA TYR A 223 21.33 -7.32 5.67
C TYR A 223 22.80 -7.25 5.32
N PHE A 224 23.38 -6.04 5.22
CA PHE A 224 24.82 -5.86 5.09
C PHE A 224 25.57 -6.44 6.30
N SER A 225 25.11 -6.15 7.52
CA SER A 225 25.73 -6.68 8.74
C SER A 225 25.61 -8.21 8.90
N ARG A 226 24.71 -8.84 8.13
CA ARG A 226 24.48 -10.29 8.11
C ARG A 226 25.07 -10.99 6.89
N ASN A 227 25.86 -10.30 6.07
CA ASN A 227 26.41 -10.83 4.81
C ASN A 227 25.32 -11.37 3.87
N GLY A 228 24.17 -10.69 3.80
CA GLY A 228 23.01 -11.07 2.98
C GLY A 228 22.49 -9.95 2.08
N LEU A 229 23.26 -8.86 1.90
CA LEU A 229 22.79 -7.66 1.19
C LEU A 229 22.54 -7.94 -0.30
N SER A 230 23.42 -8.70 -0.95
CA SER A 230 23.29 -9.00 -2.39
C SER A 230 22.04 -9.83 -2.65
N GLU A 231 21.81 -10.85 -1.82
CA GLU A 231 20.67 -11.74 -1.88
C GLU A 231 19.38 -10.98 -1.58
N TYR A 232 19.38 -10.07 -0.60
CA TYR A 232 18.24 -9.22 -0.31
C TYR A 232 17.88 -8.30 -1.48
N ILE A 233 18.86 -7.61 -2.07
CA ILE A 233 18.63 -6.74 -3.23
C ILE A 233 18.10 -7.57 -4.41
N GLY A 234 18.72 -8.72 -4.66
CA GLY A 234 18.34 -9.67 -5.69
C GLY A 234 16.88 -10.11 -5.55
N ALA A 235 16.53 -10.73 -4.41
CA ALA A 235 15.23 -11.34 -4.20
C ALA A 235 14.10 -10.29 -4.04
N ALA A 236 14.28 -9.30 -3.17
CA ALA A 236 13.18 -8.41 -2.79
C ALA A 236 12.91 -7.28 -3.81
N PHE A 237 13.91 -6.87 -4.61
CA PHE A 237 13.80 -5.70 -5.48
C PHE A 237 14.08 -6.00 -6.96
N VAL A 238 15.14 -6.77 -7.27
CA VAL A 238 15.58 -6.96 -8.66
C VAL A 238 14.82 -8.08 -9.37
N GLN A 239 14.55 -9.20 -8.69
CA GLN A 239 13.88 -10.37 -9.27
C GLN A 239 12.53 -10.02 -9.87
N ASN A 240 11.77 -9.14 -9.23
CA ASN A 240 10.49 -8.68 -9.73
C ASN A 240 10.62 -7.94 -11.07
N VAL A 241 11.71 -7.22 -11.33
CA VAL A 241 11.92 -6.54 -12.63
C VAL A 241 12.08 -7.56 -13.76
N GLY A 242 12.96 -8.55 -13.57
CA GLY A 242 13.17 -9.63 -14.56
C GLY A 242 11.91 -10.49 -14.75
N TYR A 243 11.23 -10.82 -13.67
CA TYR A 243 9.99 -11.60 -13.68
C TYR A 243 8.82 -10.90 -14.37
N LEU A 244 8.70 -9.57 -14.24
CA LEU A 244 7.71 -8.78 -14.98
C LEU A 244 8.00 -8.80 -16.49
N SER A 245 9.26 -8.92 -16.89
CA SER A 245 9.65 -9.02 -18.31
C SER A 245 9.60 -10.44 -18.88
N SER A 246 9.57 -11.49 -18.06
CA SER A 246 9.69 -12.89 -18.48
C SER A 246 8.41 -13.53 -19.02
N TRP A 247 7.25 -12.86 -18.87
CA TRP A 247 5.98 -13.32 -19.45
C TRP A 247 5.75 -12.76 -20.86
N ARG A 248 6.81 -12.25 -21.47
CA ARG A 248 6.79 -11.76 -22.85
C ARG A 248 7.23 -12.91 -23.75
N PRO A 249 6.59 -13.14 -24.90
CA PRO A 249 6.99 -14.20 -25.82
C PRO A 249 8.46 -14.00 -26.24
N ASP A 250 9.35 -14.93 -25.89
CA ASP A 250 10.76 -14.93 -26.29
C ASP A 250 10.92 -15.32 -27.79
N ASP A 251 9.87 -15.92 -28.35
CA ASP A 251 9.76 -16.54 -29.66
C ASP A 251 9.44 -15.54 -30.79
N ILE A 252 9.18 -14.27 -30.47
CA ILE A 252 8.98 -13.22 -31.48
C ILE A 252 9.82 -12.00 -31.12
N GLN A 253 10.86 -11.71 -31.91
CA GLN A 253 11.59 -10.43 -31.89
C GLN A 253 10.66 -9.29 -32.35
N LYS A 254 9.66 -8.95 -31.55
CA LYS A 254 8.84 -7.75 -31.74
C LYS A 254 9.71 -6.52 -31.43
N SER A 255 9.46 -5.43 -32.16
CA SER A 255 10.13 -4.16 -31.87
C SER A 255 9.85 -3.72 -30.42
N PHE A 256 10.70 -2.86 -29.86
CA PHE A 256 10.48 -2.33 -28.50
C PHE A 256 9.08 -1.72 -28.35
N ILE A 257 8.60 -1.03 -29.39
CA ILE A 257 7.28 -0.39 -29.40
C ILE A 257 6.20 -1.45 -29.34
N ASP A 258 6.22 -2.44 -30.23
CA ASP A 258 5.19 -3.49 -30.27
C ASP A 258 5.15 -4.31 -28.98
N ARG A 259 6.31 -4.55 -28.38
CA ARG A 259 6.45 -5.29 -27.11
C ARG A 259 5.91 -4.52 -25.91
N ASN A 260 6.03 -3.19 -25.90
CA ASN A 260 5.62 -2.36 -24.76
C ASN A 260 4.34 -1.55 -25.04
N LEU A 261 3.71 -1.72 -26.21
CA LEU A 261 2.56 -0.95 -26.64
C LEU A 261 1.42 -0.97 -25.61
N PRO A 262 1.05 -2.10 -24.98
CA PRO A 262 0.01 -2.11 -23.96
C PRO A 262 0.36 -1.25 -22.73
N LEU A 263 1.60 -1.31 -22.25
CA LEU A 263 2.09 -0.46 -21.16
C LEU A 263 2.13 1.02 -21.56
N LEU A 264 2.59 1.33 -22.78
CA LEU A 264 2.64 2.69 -23.31
C LEU A 264 1.24 3.30 -23.46
N ILE A 265 0.25 2.52 -23.93
CA ILE A 265 -1.15 2.96 -24.00
C ILE A 265 -1.67 3.31 -22.61
N ARG A 266 -1.44 2.45 -21.61
CA ARG A 266 -1.87 2.71 -20.23
C ARG A 266 -1.17 3.93 -19.64
N GLY A 267 0.13 4.09 -19.90
CA GLY A 267 0.89 5.27 -19.50
C GLY A 267 0.34 6.56 -20.14
N PHE A 268 -0.01 6.50 -21.43
CA PHE A 268 -0.65 7.60 -22.15
C PHE A 268 -2.03 7.93 -21.57
N ILE A 269 -2.87 6.94 -21.24
CA ILE A 269 -4.18 7.15 -20.60
C ILE A 269 -4.01 7.87 -19.26
N VAL A 270 -3.06 7.43 -18.43
CA VAL A 270 -2.75 8.10 -17.16
C VAL A 270 -2.32 9.55 -17.42
N PHE A 271 -1.36 9.77 -18.33
CA PHE A 271 -0.85 11.10 -18.66
C PHE A 271 -1.95 12.04 -19.20
N ALA A 272 -2.74 11.57 -20.17
CA ALA A 272 -3.83 12.32 -20.76
C ALA A 272 -4.88 12.68 -19.71
N THR A 273 -5.26 11.72 -18.85
CA THR A 273 -6.27 11.97 -17.81
C THR A 273 -5.76 12.94 -16.75
N VAL A 274 -4.51 12.80 -16.28
CA VAL A 274 -3.89 13.76 -15.35
C VAL A 274 -3.82 15.16 -15.98
N THR A 275 -3.51 15.26 -17.27
CA THR A 275 -3.50 16.54 -18.00
C THR A 275 -4.90 17.17 -18.07
N ILE A 276 -5.93 16.38 -18.37
CA ILE A 276 -7.33 16.83 -18.37
C ILE A 276 -7.72 17.31 -16.96
N LEU A 277 -7.41 16.53 -15.92
CA LEU A 277 -7.68 16.93 -14.54
C LEU A 277 -6.97 18.24 -14.18
N TYR A 278 -5.74 18.45 -14.63
CA TYR A 278 -5.02 19.71 -14.43
C TYR A 278 -5.72 20.88 -15.14
N ILE A 279 -6.10 20.73 -16.42
CA ILE A 279 -6.79 21.78 -17.19
C ILE A 279 -8.11 22.17 -16.50
N TYR A 280 -8.89 21.19 -16.06
CA TYR A 280 -10.20 21.38 -15.44
C TYR A 280 -10.16 21.52 -13.91
N ARG A 281 -8.99 21.59 -13.28
CA ARG A 281 -8.83 21.53 -11.81
C ARG A 281 -9.61 22.60 -11.04
N LYS A 282 -9.89 23.75 -11.66
CA LYS A 282 -10.69 24.84 -11.05
C LYS A 282 -12.20 24.57 -11.07
N LYS A 283 -12.66 23.66 -11.93
CA LYS A 283 -14.09 23.26 -12.08
C LYS A 283 -14.41 21.95 -11.36
N LEU A 284 -13.39 21.19 -10.98
CA LEU A 284 -13.53 19.89 -10.33
C LEU A 284 -13.29 20.00 -8.82
N SER A 285 -13.93 19.13 -8.03
CA SER A 285 -13.65 19.09 -6.59
C SER A 285 -12.27 18.48 -6.31
N PRO A 286 -11.53 18.94 -5.28
CA PRO A 286 -10.25 18.33 -4.90
C PRO A 286 -10.36 16.83 -4.60
N THR A 287 -11.47 16.41 -3.99
CA THR A 287 -11.76 15.00 -3.70
C THR A 287 -11.88 14.17 -4.97
N PHE A 288 -12.55 14.68 -6.00
CA PHE A 288 -12.65 14.01 -7.29
C PHE A 288 -11.28 13.87 -7.94
N ILE A 289 -10.50 14.96 -7.99
CA ILE A 289 -9.14 14.95 -8.56
C ILE A 289 -8.26 13.91 -7.85
N PHE A 290 -8.24 13.92 -6.52
CA PHE A 290 -7.47 12.96 -5.72
C PHE A 290 -7.90 11.51 -5.99
N ALA A 291 -9.21 11.23 -5.89
CA ALA A 291 -9.74 9.88 -6.08
C ALA A 291 -9.45 9.35 -7.49
N THR A 292 -9.56 10.20 -8.52
CA THR A 292 -9.26 9.80 -9.90
C THR A 292 -7.76 9.54 -10.10
N ILE A 293 -6.87 10.41 -9.61
CA ILE A 293 -5.43 10.20 -9.74
C ILE A 293 -4.99 8.94 -8.99
N TRP A 294 -5.51 8.74 -7.78
CA TRP A 294 -5.20 7.53 -7.00
C TRP A 294 -5.66 6.28 -7.73
N LEU A 295 -6.93 6.23 -8.16
CA LEU A 295 -7.46 5.09 -8.91
C LEU A 295 -6.61 4.77 -10.16
N LEU A 296 -6.27 5.78 -10.95
CA LEU A 296 -5.50 5.59 -12.19
C LEU A 296 -4.09 5.07 -11.93
N LEU A 297 -3.37 5.64 -10.95
CA LEU A 297 -2.01 5.19 -10.64
C LEU A 297 -2.01 3.81 -9.96
N SER A 298 -2.99 3.50 -9.12
CA SER A 298 -3.14 2.15 -8.55
C SER A 298 -3.47 1.11 -9.62
N LEU A 299 -4.36 1.39 -10.57
CA LEU A 299 -4.66 0.50 -11.69
C LEU A 299 -3.46 0.32 -12.62
N PHE A 300 -2.72 1.40 -12.89
CA PHE A 300 -1.48 1.33 -13.65
C PHE A 300 -0.46 0.42 -12.96
N ALA A 301 -0.23 0.62 -11.66
CA ALA A 301 0.70 -0.19 -10.86
C ALA A 301 0.27 -1.67 -10.80
N ALA A 302 -1.02 -1.95 -10.58
CA ALA A 302 -1.55 -3.31 -10.50
C ALA A 302 -1.41 -4.10 -11.81
N THR A 303 -1.41 -3.40 -12.95
CA THR A 303 -1.34 -4.03 -14.27
C THR A 303 0.06 -4.01 -14.89
N LEU A 304 1.09 -3.54 -14.18
CA LEU A 304 2.47 -3.43 -14.69
C LEU A 304 3.02 -4.73 -15.31
N SER A 305 2.62 -5.89 -14.80
CA SER A 305 3.09 -7.20 -15.26
C SER A 305 2.58 -7.63 -16.63
N GLU A 306 1.51 -7.00 -17.13
CA GLU A 306 0.78 -7.39 -18.35
C GLU A 306 0.25 -8.83 -18.36
N ARG A 307 0.33 -9.53 -17.22
CA ARG A 307 -0.11 -10.91 -17.10
C ARG A 307 -1.63 -10.98 -17.03
N PRO A 308 -2.25 -11.97 -17.67
CA PRO A 308 -3.62 -12.33 -17.36
C PRO A 308 -3.64 -12.80 -15.91
N TYR A 309 -4.33 -12.06 -15.06
CA TYR A 309 -4.76 -12.61 -13.78
C TYR A 309 -5.91 -13.58 -14.09
N PRO A 310 -5.88 -14.82 -13.54
CA PRO A 310 -6.93 -15.81 -13.78
C PRO A 310 -8.31 -15.35 -13.33
#